data_AF-A0A8T4D399-F1
#
_entry.id   AF-A0A8T4D399-F1
#
_cell.length_a   1.000
_cell.length_b   1.000
_cell.length_c   1.000
_cell.angle_alpha   90.00
_cell.angle_beta   90.00
_cell.angle_gamma   90.00
#
_symmetry.space_group_name_H-M   'P 1'
#
loop_
_entity.id
_entity.type
_entity.pdbx_description
1 polymer ?
#
loop_
_entity_poly.entity_id
_entity_poly.type
_entity_poly.pdbx_seq_one_letter_code
_entity_poly.pdbx_strand_id
1 'polypeptide(L)'
;MSQENSVEQRTTNVIVTEPKPNSEHEMSIQELAAALKSMADDVGQISELASEEKLLVTEFFASLLKLMQPLTTAMPVSTSALPAEAGNIVKAYIDPTGHLALLHEDGHMELKNLSEERNRDIMIMVIKDVMPKFKSLTSMQKRKIEKRITFLSAVTNEIQKISGALAALKAVAQK
;
A
#
# COMPACT_ATOMS: atom_id res chain seq x y z
N MET A 1 -7.24 -42.59 94.50
CA MET A 1 -8.23 -42.85 93.43
C MET A 1 -8.57 -41.48 92.84
N SER A 2 -7.76 -40.93 91.93
CA SER A 2 -7.64 -41.25 90.49
C SER A 2 -8.37 -40.17 89.67
N GLN A 3 -7.55 -39.44 88.92
CA GLN A 3 -7.79 -38.82 87.61
C GLN A 3 -8.44 -37.42 87.51
N GLU A 4 -7.55 -36.48 87.20
CA GLU A 4 -7.61 -35.41 86.20
C GLU A 4 -8.72 -35.53 85.14
N ASN A 5 -9.38 -34.40 84.81
CA ASN A 5 -9.12 -33.76 83.52
C ASN A 5 -9.76 -32.37 83.41
N SER A 6 -8.90 -31.38 83.17
CA SER A 6 -9.20 -30.04 82.70
C SER A 6 -9.65 -30.09 81.24
N VAL A 7 -10.74 -29.39 80.88
CA VAL A 7 -11.10 -29.16 79.48
C VAL A 7 -10.81 -27.71 79.14
N GLU A 8 -9.72 -27.55 78.42
CA GLU A 8 -9.19 -26.31 77.86
C GLU A 8 -10.14 -25.68 76.82
N GLN A 9 -10.14 -24.36 76.85
CA GLN A 9 -10.75 -23.49 75.85
C GLN A 9 -10.14 -23.78 74.47
N ARG A 10 -10.95 -24.31 73.55
CA ARG A 10 -10.60 -24.36 72.12
C ARG A 10 -10.79 -22.98 71.52
N THR A 11 -9.72 -22.19 71.53
CA THR A 11 -9.50 -21.11 70.57
C THR A 11 -9.38 -21.73 69.18
N THR A 12 -10.36 -21.46 68.32
CA THR A 12 -10.27 -21.70 66.88
C THR A 12 -9.13 -20.85 66.32
N ASN A 13 -7.98 -21.47 66.07
CA ASN A 13 -6.91 -20.90 65.27
C ASN A 13 -7.42 -20.69 63.84
N VAL A 14 -7.76 -19.44 63.54
CA VAL A 14 -7.86 -18.95 62.17
C VAL A 14 -6.44 -19.04 61.60
N ILE A 15 -6.20 -20.01 60.71
CA ILE A 15 -5.02 -20.00 59.86
C ILE A 15 -5.24 -18.83 58.90
N VAL A 16 -4.75 -17.66 59.29
CA VAL A 16 -4.49 -16.57 58.36
C VAL A 16 -3.28 -17.03 57.55
N THR A 17 -3.54 -17.66 56.41
CA THR A 17 -2.53 -17.71 55.35
C THR A 17 -2.22 -16.27 54.98
N GLU A 18 -1.05 -15.80 55.42
CA GLU A 18 -0.48 -14.54 54.96
C GLU A 18 -0.56 -14.51 53.43
N PRO A 19 -1.12 -13.45 52.83
CA PRO A 19 -0.98 -13.27 51.40
C PRO A 19 0.52 -13.12 51.13
N LYS A 20 1.10 -14.06 50.38
CA LYS A 20 2.43 -13.89 49.79
C LYS A 20 2.46 -12.50 49.16
N PRO A 21 3.45 -11.64 49.46
CA PRO A 21 3.57 -10.39 48.76
C PRO A 21 3.73 -10.75 47.29
N ASN A 22 2.76 -10.31 46.47
CA ASN A 22 2.97 -10.15 45.05
C ASN A 22 4.23 -9.29 44.96
N SER A 23 5.34 -9.88 44.52
CA SER A 23 6.50 -9.10 44.14
C SER A 23 6.09 -8.30 42.90
N GLU A 24 5.45 -7.15 43.12
CA GLU A 24 5.52 -6.04 42.19
C GLU A 24 7.00 -5.89 41.90
N HIS A 25 7.39 -6.21 40.67
CA HIS A 25 8.78 -6.11 40.27
C HIS A 25 9.09 -4.62 40.21
N GLU A 26 9.50 -4.05 41.36
CA GLU A 26 9.98 -2.69 41.44
C GLU A 26 11.26 -2.62 40.60
N MET A 27 11.10 -2.10 39.39
CA MET A 27 12.20 -1.84 38.49
C MET A 27 13.19 -0.92 39.20
N SER A 28 14.45 -1.36 39.28
CA SER A 28 15.51 -0.55 39.89
C SER A 28 15.76 0.72 39.07
N ILE A 29 16.34 1.75 39.70
CA ILE A 29 16.69 3.01 39.02
C ILE A 29 17.63 2.75 37.83
N GLN A 30 18.53 1.76 37.94
CA GLN A 30 19.47 1.39 36.89
C GLN A 30 18.76 0.73 35.70
N GLU A 31 17.80 -0.16 35.96
CA GLU A 31 16.98 -0.79 34.91
C GLU A 31 16.10 0.24 34.22
N LEU A 32 15.51 1.18 34.98
CA LEU A 32 14.76 2.30 34.42
C LEU A 32 15.65 3.18 33.53
N ALA A 33 16.85 3.52 33.97
CA ALA A 33 17.79 4.32 33.18
C ALA A 33 18.22 3.61 31.89
N ALA A 34 18.44 2.30 31.94
CA ALA A 34 18.75 1.50 30.76
C ALA A 34 17.57 1.44 29.77
N ALA A 35 16.35 1.23 30.28
CA ALA A 35 15.14 1.22 29.46
C ALA A 35 14.90 2.57 28.77
N LEU A 36 15.06 3.69 29.49
CA LEU A 36 14.95 5.03 28.92
C LEU A 36 16.01 5.30 27.84
N LYS A 37 17.24 4.80 28.04
CA LYS A 37 18.30 4.92 27.03
C LYS A 37 17.97 4.12 25.77
N SER A 38 17.53 2.87 25.92
CA SER A 38 17.10 2.04 24.78
C SER A 38 15.94 2.68 24.03
N MET A 39 14.95 3.23 24.75
CA MET A 39 13.82 3.93 24.15
C MET A 39 14.27 5.20 23.40
N ALA A 40 15.25 5.94 23.93
CA ALA A 40 15.81 7.10 23.23
C ALA A 40 16.53 6.69 21.93
N ASP A 41 17.26 5.57 21.95
CA ASP A 41 17.91 5.01 20.78
C ASP A 41 16.88 4.55 19.72
N ASP A 42 15.78 3.91 20.14
CA ASP A 42 14.69 3.48 19.26
C ASP A 42 13.97 4.69 18.64
N VAL A 43 13.69 5.74 19.41
CA VAL A 43 13.09 6.98 18.91
C VAL A 43 13.99 7.64 17.86
N GLY A 44 15.31 7.62 18.07
CA GLY A 44 16.29 8.07 17.08
C GLY A 44 16.18 7.31 15.76
N GLN A 45 16.18 5.97 15.84
CA GLN A 45 16.05 5.11 14.66
C GLN A 45 14.70 5.28 13.94
N ILE A 46 13.60 5.42 14.67
CA ILE A 46 12.27 5.67 14.08
C ILE A 46 12.29 6.98 13.29
N SER A 47 12.91 8.03 13.83
CA SER A 47 13.00 9.33 13.13
C SER A 47 13.80 9.23 11.83
N GLU A 48 14.89 8.44 11.82
CA GLU A 48 15.70 8.20 10.62
C GLU A 48 14.89 7.42 9.57
N LEU A 49 14.25 6.31 9.97
CA LEU A 49 13.43 5.48 9.09
C LEU A 49 12.23 6.24 8.51
N ALA A 50 11.53 7.05 9.32
CA ALA A 50 10.41 7.86 8.85
C ALA A 50 10.86 8.91 7.80
N SER A 51 12.05 9.49 8.00
CA SER A 51 12.63 10.43 7.05
C SER A 51 13.01 9.75 5.73
N GLU A 52 13.60 8.54 5.81
CA GLU A 52 13.92 7.73 4.64
C GLU A 52 12.66 7.31 3.87
N GLU A 53 11.64 6.81 4.57
CA GLU A 53 10.37 6.40 3.96
C GLU A 53 9.72 7.56 3.19
N LYS A 54 9.72 8.76 3.78
CA LYS A 54 9.18 9.97 3.14
C LYS A 54 9.89 10.31 1.82
N LEU A 55 11.21 10.17 1.76
CA LEU A 55 11.98 10.37 0.54
C LEU A 55 11.62 9.31 -0.50
N LEU A 56 11.59 8.03 -0.09
CA LEU A 56 11.24 6.91 -0.98
C LEU A 56 9.84 7.06 -1.59
N VAL A 57 8.86 7.50 -0.79
CA VAL A 57 7.49 7.75 -1.27
C VAL A 57 7.45 8.87 -2.30
N THR A 58 8.16 9.97 -2.05
CA THR A 58 8.21 11.11 -2.97
C THR A 58 8.73 10.64 -4.33
N GLU A 59 9.80 9.85 -4.31
CA GLU A 59 10.46 9.37 -5.52
C GLU A 59 9.63 8.29 -6.22
N PHE A 60 8.94 7.48 -5.42
CA PHE A 60 7.98 6.51 -5.91
C PHE A 60 6.86 7.19 -6.71
N PHE A 61 6.16 8.19 -6.16
CA PHE A 61 5.08 8.87 -6.87
C PHE A 61 5.57 9.69 -8.07
N ALA A 62 6.75 10.31 -7.97
CA ALA A 62 7.37 10.96 -9.12
C ALA A 62 7.65 9.97 -10.28
N SER A 63 8.06 8.74 -9.94
CA SER A 63 8.29 7.67 -10.91
C SER A 63 6.98 7.08 -11.44
N LEU A 64 6.00 6.86 -10.57
CA LEU A 64 4.68 6.36 -10.94
C LEU A 64 3.97 7.32 -11.90
N LEU A 65 4.07 8.63 -11.66
CA LEU A 65 3.52 9.65 -12.54
C LEU A 65 4.07 9.52 -13.96
N LYS A 66 5.40 9.51 -14.10
CA LYS A 66 6.09 9.36 -15.39
C LYS A 66 5.70 8.07 -16.10
N LEU A 67 5.52 7.01 -15.32
CA LEU A 67 5.16 5.69 -15.82
C LEU A 67 3.69 5.64 -16.30
N MET A 68 2.76 6.19 -15.52
CA MET A 68 1.32 6.08 -15.78
C MET A 68 0.79 7.07 -16.81
N GLN A 69 1.27 8.32 -16.79
CA GLN A 69 0.73 9.42 -17.59
C GLN A 69 0.62 9.12 -19.11
N PRO A 70 1.56 8.39 -19.76
CA PRO A 70 1.43 8.03 -21.18
C PRO A 70 0.35 6.99 -21.48
N LEU A 71 -0.13 6.25 -20.47
CA LEU A 71 -1.00 5.09 -20.65
C LEU A 71 -2.42 5.32 -20.11
N THR A 72 -2.57 6.03 -19.00
CA THR A 72 -3.88 6.26 -18.37
C THR A 72 -3.88 7.49 -17.45
N THR A 73 -5.04 8.12 -17.28
CA THR A 73 -5.27 9.23 -16.35
C THR A 73 -5.69 8.78 -14.95
N ALA A 74 -6.18 7.54 -14.82
CA ALA A 74 -6.53 6.90 -13.55
C ALA A 74 -6.51 5.37 -13.71
N MET A 75 -6.34 4.66 -12.62
CA MET A 75 -6.41 3.20 -12.58
C MET A 75 -7.43 2.72 -11.57
N PRO A 76 -8.34 1.80 -11.95
CA PRO A 76 -9.27 1.21 -10.99
C PRO A 76 -8.53 0.39 -9.94
N VAL A 77 -8.86 0.65 -8.69
CA VAL A 77 -8.41 -0.10 -7.52
C VAL A 77 -9.50 -1.08 -7.12
N SER A 78 -9.13 -2.33 -6.84
CA SER A 78 -10.08 -3.34 -6.39
C SER A 78 -10.54 -2.99 -4.98
N THR A 79 -11.85 -2.98 -4.72
CA THR A 79 -12.38 -2.67 -3.38
C THR A 79 -11.95 -3.71 -2.34
N SER A 80 -11.73 -4.97 -2.77
CA SER A 80 -11.14 -6.03 -1.94
C SER A 80 -9.68 -5.80 -1.55
N ALA A 81 -8.99 -4.85 -2.20
CA ALA A 81 -7.63 -4.44 -1.84
C ALA A 81 -7.62 -3.27 -0.85
N LEU A 82 -8.77 -2.78 -0.42
CA LEU A 82 -8.88 -1.70 0.56
C LEU A 82 -9.09 -2.27 1.97
N PRO A 83 -8.63 -1.57 3.02
CA PRO A 83 -8.87 -1.96 4.40
C PRO A 83 -10.38 -1.93 4.71
N ALA A 84 -10.86 -2.81 5.60
CA ALA A 84 -12.28 -2.90 5.95
C ALA A 84 -12.78 -1.60 6.61
N GLU A 85 -11.88 -0.90 7.29
CA GLU A 85 -12.09 0.38 7.96
C GLU A 85 -12.34 1.53 6.97
N ALA A 86 -12.09 1.33 5.66
CA ALA A 86 -12.43 2.31 4.62
C ALA A 86 -13.94 2.41 4.34
N GLY A 87 -14.76 1.53 4.92
CA GLY A 87 -16.21 1.53 4.76
C GLY A 87 -16.69 0.85 3.49
N ASN A 88 -17.97 1.08 3.14
CA ASN A 88 -18.61 0.45 2.00
C ASN A 88 -18.26 1.17 0.69
N ILE A 89 -17.10 0.84 0.14
CA ILE A 89 -16.62 1.39 -1.13
C ILE A 89 -17.20 0.62 -2.32
N VAL A 90 -17.88 1.33 -3.23
CA VAL A 90 -18.39 0.76 -4.49
C VAL A 90 -17.38 0.86 -5.63
N LYS A 91 -16.58 1.92 -5.65
CA LYS A 91 -15.55 2.15 -6.68
C LYS A 91 -14.36 2.88 -6.08
N ALA A 92 -13.18 2.53 -6.56
CA ALA A 92 -11.95 3.20 -6.18
C ALA A 92 -11.05 3.39 -7.40
N TYR A 93 -10.37 4.53 -7.46
CA TYR A 93 -9.44 4.88 -8.51
C TYR A 93 -8.22 5.59 -7.94
N ILE A 94 -7.04 5.22 -8.40
CA ILE A 94 -5.81 5.98 -8.13
C ILE A 94 -5.42 6.79 -9.37
N ASP A 95 -5.06 8.04 -9.18
CA ASP A 95 -4.46 8.84 -10.24
C ASP A 95 -2.92 8.77 -10.23
N PRO A 96 -2.25 9.15 -11.33
CA PRO A 96 -0.79 9.16 -11.42
C PRO A 96 -0.07 10.06 -10.40
N THR A 97 -0.78 10.97 -9.73
CA THR A 97 -0.22 11.89 -8.73
C THR A 97 -0.31 11.34 -7.30
N GLY A 98 -0.92 10.16 -7.12
CA GLY A 98 -1.04 9.50 -5.83
C GLY A 98 -2.32 9.83 -5.08
N HIS A 99 -3.32 10.44 -5.71
CA HIS A 99 -4.63 10.59 -5.09
C HIS A 99 -5.47 9.34 -5.32
N LEU A 100 -6.04 8.81 -4.24
CA LEU A 100 -7.01 7.74 -4.23
C LEU A 100 -8.41 8.33 -4.07
N ALA A 101 -9.22 8.25 -5.12
CA ALA A 101 -10.64 8.59 -5.09
C ALA A 101 -11.45 7.35 -4.72
N LEU A 102 -12.30 7.48 -3.70
CA LEU A 102 -13.20 6.45 -3.20
C LEU A 102 -14.64 6.92 -3.36
N LEU A 103 -15.47 6.13 -4.02
CA LEU A 103 -16.91 6.32 -4.08
C LEU A 103 -17.57 5.35 -3.12
N HIS A 104 -18.30 5.87 -2.15
CA HIS A 104 -19.07 5.12 -1.15
C HIS A 104 -20.47 4.79 -1.67
N GLU A 105 -21.11 3.78 -1.07
CA GLU A 105 -22.47 3.34 -1.43
C GLU A 105 -23.54 4.44 -1.32
N ASP A 106 -23.37 5.37 -0.38
CA ASP A 106 -24.25 6.52 -0.17
C ASP A 106 -24.03 7.64 -1.21
N GLY A 107 -23.10 7.46 -2.15
CA GLY A 107 -22.75 8.41 -3.19
C GLY A 107 -21.71 9.44 -2.78
N HIS A 108 -21.22 9.42 -1.54
CA HIS A 108 -20.12 10.29 -1.10
C HIS A 108 -18.81 9.93 -1.80
N MET A 109 -18.06 10.96 -2.17
CA MET A 109 -16.73 10.84 -2.75
C MET A 109 -15.68 11.33 -1.78
N GLU A 110 -14.75 10.44 -1.44
CA GLU A 110 -13.60 10.73 -0.60
C GLU A 110 -12.34 10.77 -1.45
N LEU A 111 -11.45 11.73 -1.18
CA LEU A 111 -10.15 11.81 -1.82
C LEU A 111 -9.05 11.68 -0.75
N LYS A 112 -8.20 10.66 -0.87
CA LYS A 112 -7.04 10.45 -0.01
C LYS A 112 -5.76 10.69 -0.77
N ASN A 113 -4.86 11.50 -0.21
CA ASN A 113 -3.51 11.63 -0.74
C ASN A 113 -2.62 10.51 -0.17
N LEU A 114 -2.24 9.55 -1.01
CA LEU A 114 -1.44 8.40 -0.61
C LEU A 114 0.03 8.73 -0.32
N SER A 115 0.49 9.93 -0.67
CA SER A 115 1.82 10.41 -0.27
C SER A 115 1.89 10.84 1.20
N GLU A 116 0.76 11.07 1.85
CA GLU A 116 0.69 11.39 3.28
C GLU A 116 1.02 10.18 4.15
N GLU A 117 1.75 10.41 5.25
CA GLU A 117 2.22 9.38 6.18
C GLU A 117 1.08 8.55 6.77
N ARG A 118 -0.04 9.18 7.15
CA ARG A 118 -1.24 8.50 7.66
C ARG A 118 -1.88 7.51 6.66
N ASN A 119 -1.49 7.58 5.38
CA ASN A 119 -2.03 6.75 4.30
C ASN A 119 -1.01 5.72 3.79
N ARG A 120 0.10 5.47 4.48
CA ARG A 120 1.16 4.54 4.03
C ARG A 120 0.68 3.10 3.87
N ASP A 121 -0.10 2.59 4.82
CA ASP A 121 -0.57 1.21 4.75
C ASP A 121 -1.53 1.01 3.57
N ILE A 122 -2.51 1.90 3.42
CA ILE A 122 -3.44 1.87 2.28
C ILE A 122 -2.70 2.11 0.96
N MET A 123 -1.67 2.97 0.93
CA MET A 123 -0.80 3.14 -0.24
C MET A 123 -0.20 1.79 -0.66
N ILE A 124 0.43 1.05 0.25
CA ILE A 124 1.04 -0.24 -0.06
C ILE A 124 0.01 -1.23 -0.61
N MET A 125 -1.18 -1.29 -0.02
CA MET A 125 -2.26 -2.18 -0.49
C MET A 125 -2.73 -1.81 -1.91
N VAL A 126 -2.97 -0.53 -2.15
CA VAL A 126 -3.41 -0.01 -3.45
C VAL A 126 -2.36 -0.29 -4.53
N ILE A 127 -1.09 -0.02 -4.25
CA ILE A 127 -0.01 -0.22 -5.21
C ILE A 127 0.16 -1.71 -5.55
N LYS A 128 0.05 -2.61 -4.57
CA LYS A 128 0.08 -4.07 -4.80
C LYS A 128 -1.00 -4.53 -5.79
N ASP A 129 -2.21 -3.96 -5.69
CA ASP A 129 -3.32 -4.25 -6.60
C ASP A 129 -3.15 -3.61 -8.00
N VAL A 130 -2.57 -2.42 -8.05
CA VAL A 130 -2.44 -1.60 -9.26
C VAL A 130 -1.29 -2.06 -10.16
N MET A 131 -0.15 -2.48 -9.60
CA MET A 131 1.04 -2.85 -10.40
C MET A 131 0.76 -3.95 -11.45
N PRO A 132 0.06 -5.05 -11.15
CA PRO A 132 -0.30 -6.06 -12.15
C PRO A 132 -1.20 -5.51 -13.27
N LYS A 133 -2.17 -4.65 -12.92
CA LYS A 133 -3.07 -4.00 -13.89
C LYS A 133 -2.28 -3.09 -14.83
N PHE A 134 -1.32 -2.36 -14.29
CA PHE A 134 -0.42 -1.51 -15.07
C PHE A 134 0.43 -2.32 -16.06
N LYS A 135 1.01 -3.44 -15.63
CA LYS A 135 1.73 -4.37 -16.53
C LYS A 135 0.86 -4.85 -17.71
N SER A 136 -0.42 -5.14 -17.43
CA SER A 136 -1.39 -5.51 -18.46
C SER A 136 -1.62 -4.38 -19.47
N LEU A 137 -1.82 -3.14 -18.99
CA LEU A 137 -2.02 -1.96 -19.84
C LEU A 137 -0.82 -1.71 -20.77
N THR A 138 0.42 -1.79 -20.25
CA THR A 138 1.63 -1.63 -21.07
C THR A 138 1.68 -2.68 -22.19
N SER A 139 1.33 -3.92 -21.87
CA SER A 139 1.29 -5.02 -22.85
C SER A 139 0.21 -4.81 -23.91
N MET A 140 -0.97 -4.32 -23.52
CA MET A 140 -2.06 -3.98 -24.43
C MET A 140 -1.66 -2.84 -25.37
N GLN A 141 -1.03 -1.79 -24.83
CA GLN A 141 -0.60 -0.64 -25.63
C GLN A 141 0.47 -1.03 -26.65
N LYS A 142 1.44 -1.86 -26.25
CA LYS A 142 2.43 -2.43 -27.19
C LYS A 142 1.75 -3.14 -28.36
N ARG A 143 0.84 -4.09 -28.07
CA ARG A 143 0.11 -4.84 -29.11
C ARG A 143 -0.72 -3.93 -30.02
N LYS A 144 -1.31 -2.87 -29.46
CA LYS A 144 -2.08 -1.89 -30.24
C LYS A 144 -1.19 -1.13 -31.22
N ILE A 145 0.02 -0.76 -30.80
CA ILE A 145 1.01 -0.10 -31.66
C ILE A 145 1.50 -1.06 -32.74
N GLU A 146 1.83 -2.31 -32.38
CA GLU A 146 2.25 -3.34 -33.35
C GLU A 146 1.20 -3.54 -34.46
N LYS A 147 -0.08 -3.68 -34.11
CA LYS A 147 -1.17 -3.79 -35.08
C LYS A 147 -1.26 -2.59 -36.03
N ARG A 148 -1.06 -1.38 -35.49
CA ARG A 148 -1.05 -0.14 -36.30
C ARG A 148 0.12 -0.11 -37.26
N ILE A 149 1.31 -0.50 -36.81
CA ILE A 149 2.51 -0.59 -37.66
C ILE A 149 2.25 -1.57 -38.79
N THR A 150 1.77 -2.79 -38.49
CA THR A 150 1.46 -3.80 -39.52
C THR A 150 0.48 -3.27 -40.56
N PHE A 151 -0.61 -2.63 -40.13
CA PHE A 151 -1.59 -2.04 -41.05
C PHE A 151 -0.97 -0.95 -41.92
N LEU A 152 -0.27 0.01 -41.32
CA LEU A 152 0.33 1.13 -42.04
C LEU A 152 1.39 0.67 -43.04
N SER A 153 2.21 -0.32 -42.69
CA SER A 153 3.18 -0.91 -43.62
C SER A 153 2.49 -1.55 -44.83
N ALA A 154 1.43 -2.34 -44.61
CA ALA A 154 0.68 -2.98 -45.70
C ALA A 154 0.05 -1.94 -46.65
N VAL A 155 -0.65 -0.94 -46.11
CA VAL A 155 -1.27 0.12 -46.90
C VAL A 155 -0.24 0.95 -47.65
N THR A 156 0.87 1.32 -46.99
CA THR A 156 1.94 2.12 -47.61
C THR A 156 2.56 1.39 -48.80
N ASN A 157 2.80 0.08 -48.68
CA ASN A 157 3.35 -0.73 -49.77
C ASN A 157 2.42 -0.76 -50.98
N GLU A 158 1.11 -0.91 -50.78
CA GLU A 158 0.15 -0.89 -51.90
C GLU A 158 0.04 0.49 -52.55
N ILE A 159 0.02 1.56 -51.75
CA ILE A 159 0.05 2.94 -52.29
C ILE A 159 1.31 3.17 -53.15
N GLN A 160 2.48 2.72 -52.68
CA GLN A 160 3.74 2.85 -53.41
C GLN A 160 3.71 2.10 -54.75
N LYS A 161 3.16 0.88 -54.77
CA LYS A 161 2.98 0.09 -56.02
C LYS A 161 2.09 0.82 -57.01
N ILE A 162 0.94 1.32 -56.56
CA ILE A 162 -0.01 2.07 -57.41
C ILE A 162 0.66 3.34 -57.95
N SER A 163 1.31 4.11 -57.08
CA SER A 163 2.01 5.34 -57.47
C SER A 163 3.11 5.07 -58.49
N GLY A 164 3.88 3.99 -58.30
CA GLY A 164 4.91 3.57 -59.25
C GLY A 164 4.33 3.20 -60.62
N ALA A 165 3.24 2.43 -60.64
CA ALA A 165 2.56 2.04 -61.89
C ALA A 165 2.00 3.26 -62.64
N LEU A 166 1.35 4.20 -61.93
CA LEU A 166 0.84 5.44 -62.52
C LEU A 166 1.96 6.30 -63.12
N ALA A 167 3.09 6.42 -62.42
CA ALA A 167 4.24 7.15 -62.92
C ALA A 167 4.81 6.51 -64.21
N ALA A 168 4.88 5.17 -64.25
CA ALA A 168 5.33 4.44 -65.44
C ALA A 168 4.38 4.61 -66.63
N LEU A 169 3.06 4.53 -66.42
CA LEU A 169 2.06 4.76 -67.48
C LEU A 169 2.20 6.16 -68.10
N LYS A 170 2.37 7.19 -67.27
CA LYS A 170 2.57 8.57 -67.74
C LYS A 170 3.82 8.70 -68.62
N ALA A 171 4.90 8.01 -68.28
CA ALA A 171 6.14 8.03 -69.05
C ALA A 171 6.02 7.34 -70.42
N VAL A 172 5.16 6.31 -70.54
CA VAL A 172 4.87 5.64 -71.81
C VAL A 172 3.99 6.50 -72.71
N ALA A 173 2.98 7.20 -72.15
CA ALA A 173 2.06 8.04 -72.92
C ALA A 173 2.69 9.36 -73.44
N GLN A 174 3.90 9.71 -72.99
CA GLN A 174 4.64 10.90 -73.41
C GLN A 174 5.76 10.61 -74.42
N LYS A 175 5.92 9.35 -74.83
CA LYS A 175 6.79 8.91 -75.93
C LYS A 175 5.97 8.67 -77.18
#